data_AF-U5DPE0-F1
#
_entry.id   AF-U5DPE0-F1
#
_cell.length_a   1.000
_cell.length_b   1.000
_cell.length_c   1.000
_cell.angle_alpha   90.00
_cell.angle_beta   90.00
_cell.angle_gamma   90.00
#
_symmetry.space_group_name_H-M   'P 1'
#
loop_
_entity.id
_entity.type
_entity.pdbx_description
1 polymer ?
#
loop_
_entity_poly.entity_id
_entity_poly.type
_entity_poly.pdbx_seq_one_letter_code
_entity_poly.pdbx_strand_id
1 'polypeptide(L)'
;MPSCILRLEKVKIHKKFEPLPFDKAEVKFYSFVADESLSIPELDVLLASTDPSTVRAQIKDVSKAILDRWESVLIENVKKNHVFTFGDTGKVIYRSTTIPESLDWLMLVVEIDRDIQNLSDRIDEILPEASADKLAENLAPLAELEALPQLDAARAISKFLLRSVTTFMKNNKNDQIGLIEQSFVRKFDYPDGRREGDEIQDLTGNMWYTYKLFADAD
;
A
#
# COMPACT_ATOMS: atom_id res chain seq x y z
N MET A 1 -15.87 -22.45 -0.27
CA MET A 1 -15.87 -21.49 0.87
C MET A 1 -15.91 -20.11 0.26
N PRO A 2 -16.60 -19.12 0.85
CA PRO A 2 -16.69 -17.80 0.23
C PRO A 2 -15.31 -17.17 0.13
N SER A 3 -14.93 -16.75 -1.07
CA SER A 3 -13.70 -15.99 -1.33
C SER A 3 -13.99 -14.49 -1.13
N CYS A 4 -12.95 -13.66 -0.95
CA CYS A 4 -13.11 -12.23 -0.79
C CYS A 4 -12.28 -11.48 -1.83
N ILE A 5 -12.87 -10.45 -2.44
CA ILE A 5 -12.22 -9.64 -3.47
C ILE A 5 -12.40 -8.17 -3.13
N LEU A 6 -11.30 -7.42 -3.13
CA LEU A 6 -11.30 -5.96 -3.10
C LEU A 6 -10.97 -5.43 -4.49
N ARG A 7 -11.81 -4.52 -4.98
CA ARG A 7 -11.66 -3.88 -6.29
C ARG A 7 -11.68 -2.38 -6.18
N LEU A 8 -10.79 -1.76 -6.96
CA LEU A 8 -10.82 -0.34 -7.25
C LEU A 8 -11.64 -0.13 -8.54
N GLU A 9 -12.76 0.57 -8.44
CA GLU A 9 -13.72 0.69 -9.55
C GLU A 9 -13.46 1.95 -10.37
N LYS A 10 -13.33 3.07 -9.66
CA LYS A 10 -13.25 4.42 -10.23
C LYS A 10 -12.29 5.24 -9.39
N VAL A 11 -11.52 6.09 -10.05
CA VAL A 11 -10.75 7.13 -9.39
C VAL A 11 -10.86 8.43 -10.18
N LYS A 12 -10.93 9.54 -9.46
CA LYS A 12 -10.98 10.89 -9.98
C LYS A 12 -9.83 11.69 -9.40
N ILE A 13 -8.98 12.23 -10.26
CA ILE A 13 -7.85 13.08 -9.87
C ILE A 13 -8.22 14.55 -10.09
N HIS A 14 -8.18 15.36 -9.04
CA HIS A 14 -8.48 16.80 -9.10
C HIS A 14 -7.22 17.69 -9.12
N LYS A 15 -6.04 17.09 -8.88
CA LYS A 15 -4.76 17.81 -8.93
C LYS A 15 -4.59 18.48 -10.29
N LYS A 16 -4.10 19.73 -10.28
CA LYS A 16 -3.61 20.41 -11.47
C LYS A 16 -2.14 20.03 -11.66
N PHE A 17 -1.78 19.56 -12.85
CA PHE A 17 -0.41 19.20 -13.20
C PHE A 17 0.38 20.44 -13.62
N GLU A 18 1.72 20.38 -13.54
CA GLU A 18 2.57 21.47 -14.02
C GLU A 18 2.33 21.72 -15.52
N PRO A 19 2.41 22.97 -15.98
CA PRO A 19 2.10 23.32 -17.37
C PRO A 19 3.22 22.84 -18.31
N LEU A 20 3.18 21.56 -18.66
CA LEU A 20 3.83 21.02 -19.86
C LEU A 20 2.97 21.35 -21.09
N PRO A 21 3.53 21.37 -22.32
CA PRO A 21 2.84 21.77 -23.54
C PRO A 21 1.54 20.98 -23.86
N PHE A 22 1.23 19.92 -23.11
CA PHE A 22 0.05 19.06 -23.31
C PHE A 22 -0.84 18.84 -22.08
N ASP A 23 -0.54 19.46 -20.91
CA ASP A 23 -1.30 19.33 -19.64
C ASP A 23 -1.72 17.87 -19.34
N LYS A 24 -0.76 16.95 -19.48
CA LYS A 24 -0.93 15.50 -19.34
C LYS A 24 0.19 14.98 -18.47
N ALA A 25 -0.16 14.08 -17.55
CA ALA A 25 0.76 13.41 -16.64
C ALA A 25 0.68 11.89 -16.78
N GLU A 26 1.77 11.22 -16.41
CA GLU A 26 1.82 9.80 -16.13
C GLU A 26 1.60 9.60 -14.63
N VAL A 27 0.65 8.74 -14.26
CA VAL A 27 0.29 8.50 -12.87
C VAL A 27 0.46 7.03 -12.54
N LYS A 28 1.28 6.74 -11.54
CA LYS A 28 1.51 5.38 -11.05
C LYS A 28 0.86 5.17 -9.70
N PHE A 29 0.12 4.08 -9.60
CA PHE A 29 -0.51 3.58 -8.39
C PHE A 29 0.41 2.52 -7.80
N TYR A 30 0.60 2.55 -6.49
CA TYR A 30 1.20 1.48 -5.71
C TYR A 30 0.20 1.07 -4.65
N SER A 31 -0.21 -0.20 -4.64
CA SER A 31 -1.23 -0.73 -3.74
C SER A 31 -0.67 -1.90 -2.96
N PHE A 32 -0.92 -1.92 -1.66
CA PHE A 32 -0.60 -3.03 -0.79
C PHE A 32 -1.81 -3.35 0.07
N VAL A 33 -2.18 -4.63 0.11
CA VAL A 33 -3.26 -5.12 0.94
C VAL A 33 -2.75 -6.28 1.77
N ALA A 34 -3.05 -6.26 3.08
CA ALA A 34 -2.66 -7.28 4.03
C ALA A 34 -3.89 -7.76 4.82
N ASP A 35 -3.96 -9.07 5.04
CA ASP A 35 -4.94 -9.73 5.92
C ASP A 35 -4.21 -10.74 6.82
N GLU A 36 -4.95 -11.50 7.62
CA GLU A 36 -4.38 -12.54 8.48
C GLU A 36 -3.75 -13.72 7.72
N SER A 37 -4.01 -13.86 6.41
CA SER A 37 -3.39 -14.88 5.56
C SER A 37 -2.03 -14.45 5.02
N LEU A 38 -1.63 -13.20 5.23
CA LEU A 38 -0.33 -12.68 4.85
C LEU A 38 0.78 -13.54 5.47
N SER A 39 1.60 -14.12 4.60
CA SER A 39 2.79 -14.88 4.99
C SER A 39 4.02 -14.25 4.36
N ILE A 40 4.92 -13.74 5.20
CA ILE A 40 6.23 -13.18 4.81
C ILE A 40 7.32 -13.92 5.61
N PRO A 41 8.04 -14.88 5.02
CA PRO A 41 9.05 -15.65 5.75
C PRO A 41 10.12 -14.80 6.44
N GLU A 42 10.54 -13.69 5.81
CA GLU A 42 11.50 -12.76 6.38
C GLU A 42 10.96 -12.11 7.67
N LEU A 43 9.65 -11.89 7.74
CA LEU A 43 9.00 -11.32 8.91
C LEU A 43 8.95 -12.32 10.07
N ASP A 44 8.80 -13.62 9.79
CA ASP A 44 8.92 -14.66 10.82
C ASP A 44 10.30 -14.64 11.48
N VAL A 45 11.35 -14.51 10.68
CA VAL A 45 12.73 -14.45 11.19
C VAL A 45 12.92 -13.19 12.05
N LEU A 46 12.42 -12.04 11.58
CA LEU A 46 12.50 -10.78 12.31
C LEU A 46 11.75 -10.85 13.66
N LEU A 47 10.53 -11.41 13.65
CA LEU A 47 9.69 -11.52 14.85
C LEU A 47 10.18 -12.58 15.85
N ALA A 48 10.98 -13.55 15.41
CA ALA A 48 11.61 -14.53 16.29
C ALA A 48 12.86 -13.99 17.01
N SER A 49 13.37 -12.82 16.61
CA SER A 49 14.59 -12.23 17.17
C SER A 49 14.28 -11.14 18.20
N THR A 50 14.87 -11.27 19.39
CA THR A 50 14.87 -10.22 20.42
C THR A 50 16.16 -9.40 20.44
N ASP A 51 17.16 -9.75 19.62
CA ASP A 51 18.40 -9.00 19.49
C ASP A 51 18.23 -7.80 18.53
N PRO A 52 18.40 -6.55 19.01
CA PRO A 52 18.26 -5.36 18.17
C PRO A 52 19.23 -5.32 16.99
N SER A 53 20.41 -5.93 17.10
CA SER A 53 21.39 -5.93 16.01
C SER A 53 20.94 -6.82 14.85
N THR A 54 20.32 -7.96 15.17
CA THR A 54 19.70 -8.88 14.21
C THR A 54 18.45 -8.25 13.57
N VAL A 55 17.58 -7.60 14.35
CA VAL A 55 16.39 -6.88 13.84
C VAL A 55 16.82 -5.80 12.84
N ARG A 56 17.85 -5.01 13.18
CA ARG A 56 18.40 -3.96 12.30
C ARG A 56 18.97 -4.54 11.01
N ALA A 57 19.66 -5.67 11.06
CA ALA A 57 20.21 -6.32 9.87
C ALA A 57 19.10 -6.83 8.93
N GLN A 58 18.00 -7.33 9.49
CA GLN A 58 16.93 -7.98 8.73
C GLN A 58 15.86 -7.01 8.23
N ILE A 59 15.78 -5.80 8.78
CA ILE A 59 14.68 -4.88 8.45
C ILE A 59 14.62 -4.52 6.97
N LYS A 60 15.77 -4.44 6.30
CA LYS A 60 15.84 -4.17 4.86
C LYS A 60 15.29 -5.35 4.05
N ASP A 61 15.60 -6.58 4.44
CA ASP A 61 15.13 -7.77 3.72
C ASP A 61 13.61 -7.94 3.88
N VAL A 62 13.09 -7.76 5.09
CA VAL A 62 11.64 -7.70 5.34
C VAL A 62 10.98 -6.59 4.53
N SER A 63 11.61 -5.40 4.50
CA SER A 63 11.08 -4.27 3.77
C SER A 63 11.05 -4.51 2.25
N LYS A 64 12.09 -5.15 1.69
CA LYS A 64 12.09 -5.59 0.28
C LYS A 64 10.94 -6.57 0.03
N ALA A 65 10.81 -7.60 0.85
CA ALA A 65 9.77 -8.61 0.70
C ALA A 65 8.35 -8.01 0.78
N ILE A 66 8.15 -6.95 1.57
CA ILE A 66 6.91 -6.19 1.60
C ILE A 66 6.74 -5.38 0.31
N LEU A 67 7.74 -4.62 -0.11
CA LEU A 67 7.68 -3.81 -1.33
C LEU A 67 7.45 -4.66 -2.60
N ASP A 68 7.99 -5.87 -2.66
CA ASP A 68 7.77 -6.81 -3.77
C ASP A 68 6.31 -7.26 -3.89
N ARG A 69 5.53 -7.15 -2.80
CA ARG A 69 4.08 -7.42 -2.80
C ARG A 69 3.24 -6.20 -3.19
N TRP A 70 3.85 -5.04 -3.40
CA TRP A 70 3.11 -3.86 -3.83
C TRP A 70 2.75 -4.00 -5.30
N GLU A 71 1.46 -4.10 -5.59
CA GLU A 71 0.98 -4.06 -6.96
C GLU A 71 1.10 -2.64 -7.51
N SER A 72 1.51 -2.50 -8.78
CA SER A 72 1.53 -1.19 -9.43
C SER A 72 0.83 -1.17 -10.77
N VAL A 73 0.26 -0.01 -11.10
CA VAL A 73 -0.40 0.27 -12.38
C VAL A 73 0.00 1.67 -12.83
N LEU A 74 0.42 1.80 -14.08
CA LEU A 74 0.70 3.08 -14.73
C LEU A 74 -0.50 3.49 -15.59
N ILE A 75 -0.94 4.73 -15.44
CA ILE A 75 -1.97 5.36 -16.26
C ILE A 75 -1.35 6.58 -16.94
N GLU A 76 -1.36 6.58 -18.27
CA GLU A 76 -0.83 7.67 -19.08
C GLU A 76 -1.91 8.71 -19.39
N ASN A 77 -1.48 9.90 -19.84
CA ASN A 77 -2.36 10.96 -20.36
C ASN A 77 -3.41 11.48 -19.35
N VAL A 78 -3.10 11.43 -18.04
CA VAL A 78 -3.97 11.92 -16.98
C VAL A 78 -4.00 13.44 -16.96
N LYS A 79 -5.18 14.03 -16.74
CA LYS A 79 -5.39 15.48 -16.71
C LYS A 79 -6.06 15.91 -15.41
N LYS A 80 -6.14 17.21 -15.17
CA LYS A 80 -7.00 17.73 -14.10
C LYS A 80 -8.44 17.27 -14.29
N ASN A 81 -9.10 16.84 -13.20
CA ASN A 81 -10.45 16.29 -13.18
C ASN A 81 -10.64 14.99 -13.98
N HIS A 82 -9.54 14.33 -14.36
CA HIS A 82 -9.63 13.08 -15.08
C HIS A 82 -10.29 12.02 -14.19
N VAL A 83 -11.30 11.34 -14.75
CA VAL A 83 -11.96 10.20 -14.14
C VAL A 83 -11.57 8.98 -14.96
N PHE A 84 -11.00 7.98 -14.31
CA PHE A 84 -10.73 6.68 -14.93
C PHE A 84 -11.53 5.61 -14.20
N THR A 85 -12.11 4.73 -15.00
CA THR A 85 -12.76 3.50 -14.57
C THR A 85 -11.91 2.34 -15.02
N PHE A 86 -11.81 1.30 -14.20
CA PHE A 86 -11.02 0.11 -14.53
C PHE A 86 -11.87 -0.93 -15.30
N GLY A 87 -12.62 -0.44 -16.30
CA GLY A 87 -13.62 -1.22 -17.04
C GLY A 87 -14.85 -1.60 -16.19
N ASP A 88 -15.71 -2.44 -16.77
CA ASP A 88 -17.00 -2.83 -16.15
C ASP A 88 -16.84 -3.66 -14.86
N THR A 89 -15.67 -4.24 -14.65
CA THR A 89 -15.37 -5.13 -13.51
C THR A 89 -14.49 -4.50 -12.45
N GLY A 90 -13.95 -3.30 -12.67
CA GLY A 90 -12.93 -2.71 -11.81
C GLY A 90 -11.57 -3.41 -11.90
N LYS A 91 -10.57 -2.88 -11.19
CA LYS A 91 -9.25 -3.48 -11.00
C LYS A 91 -9.25 -4.25 -9.68
N VAL A 92 -9.05 -5.56 -9.75
CA VAL A 92 -8.76 -6.37 -8.56
C VAL A 92 -7.40 -5.93 -8.02
N ILE A 93 -7.38 -5.51 -6.75
CA ILE A 93 -6.16 -5.13 -6.02
C ILE A 93 -5.88 -6.08 -4.85
N TYR A 94 -6.81 -6.99 -4.56
CA TYR A 94 -6.64 -8.04 -3.56
C TYR A 94 -7.67 -9.17 -3.75
N ARG A 95 -7.23 -10.40 -3.45
CA ARG A 95 -8.05 -11.60 -3.46
C ARG A 95 -7.61 -12.52 -2.32
N SER A 96 -8.57 -13.07 -1.59
CA SER A 96 -8.37 -14.13 -0.61
C SER A 96 -9.36 -15.27 -0.82
N THR A 97 -8.96 -16.49 -0.47
CA THR A 97 -9.80 -17.69 -0.56
C THR A 97 -10.82 -17.79 0.58
N THR A 98 -10.73 -16.89 1.56
CA THR A 98 -11.65 -16.77 2.71
C THR A 98 -12.07 -15.31 2.87
N ILE A 99 -13.17 -15.08 3.59
CA ILE A 99 -13.52 -13.73 4.05
C ILE A 99 -12.60 -13.39 5.23
N PRO A 100 -11.69 -12.40 5.10
CA PRO A 100 -10.76 -12.09 6.17
C PRO A 100 -11.48 -11.47 7.36
N GLU A 101 -10.95 -11.67 8.56
CA GLU A 101 -11.42 -10.99 9.77
C GLU A 101 -10.94 -9.53 9.81
N SER A 102 -9.77 -9.26 9.24
CA SER A 102 -9.24 -7.90 9.11
C SER A 102 -8.50 -7.71 7.81
N LEU A 103 -8.63 -6.52 7.22
CA LEU A 103 -7.96 -6.17 5.96
C LEU A 103 -7.43 -4.75 6.05
N ASP A 104 -6.13 -4.57 5.78
CA ASP A 104 -5.47 -3.28 5.68
C ASP A 104 -5.11 -2.98 4.25
N TRP A 105 -5.53 -1.82 3.77
CA TRP A 105 -5.26 -1.34 2.43
C TRP A 105 -4.49 -0.02 2.49
N LEU A 106 -3.30 -0.04 1.89
CA LEU A 106 -2.47 1.13 1.63
C LEU A 106 -2.41 1.38 0.13
N MET A 107 -2.56 2.63 -0.29
CA MET A 107 -2.32 3.03 -1.67
C MET A 107 -1.59 4.36 -1.74
N LEU A 108 -0.52 4.41 -2.51
CA LEU A 108 0.18 5.64 -2.90
C LEU A 108 -0.07 5.89 -4.39
N VAL A 109 -0.40 7.13 -4.72
CA VAL A 109 -0.58 7.56 -6.10
C VAL A 109 0.37 8.71 -6.37
N VAL A 110 1.20 8.56 -7.39
CA VAL A 110 2.26 9.53 -7.75
C VAL A 110 2.21 9.91 -9.21
N GLU A 111 2.49 11.17 -9.48
CA GLU A 111 2.90 11.66 -10.78
C GLU A 111 4.32 11.22 -11.05
N ILE A 112 4.58 10.65 -12.22
CA ILE A 112 5.89 10.15 -12.60
C ILE A 112 6.57 11.14 -13.55
N ASP A 113 7.65 11.73 -13.06
CA ASP A 113 8.63 12.48 -13.86
C ASP A 113 9.80 11.58 -14.29
N ARG A 114 10.11 10.58 -13.46
CA ARG A 114 11.14 9.57 -13.70
C ARG A 114 10.58 8.21 -13.36
N ASP A 115 10.53 7.32 -14.35
CA ASP A 115 10.05 5.96 -14.13
C ASP A 115 10.98 5.21 -13.16
N ILE A 116 10.37 4.70 -12.10
CA ILE A 116 11.00 3.84 -11.11
C ILE A 116 10.28 2.51 -11.24
N GLN A 117 10.91 1.60 -11.98
CA GLN A 117 10.30 0.31 -12.33
C GLN A 117 10.02 -0.51 -11.08
N ASN A 118 11.01 -0.67 -10.20
CA ASN A 118 10.92 -1.49 -9.00
C ASN A 118 11.41 -0.75 -7.75
N LEU A 119 10.57 -0.74 -6.71
CA LEU A 119 10.88 -0.09 -5.43
C LEU A 119 11.87 -0.91 -4.60
N SER A 120 11.76 -2.24 -4.60
CA SER A 120 12.63 -3.09 -3.77
C SER A 120 14.10 -3.03 -4.20
N ASP A 121 14.36 -2.89 -5.50
CA ASP A 121 15.70 -2.65 -6.08
C ASP A 121 16.32 -1.30 -5.68
N ARG A 122 15.54 -0.43 -5.03
CA ARG A 122 15.93 0.89 -4.54
C ARG A 122 15.83 0.98 -3.02
N ILE A 123 15.81 -0.15 -2.31
CA ILE A 123 15.62 -0.15 -0.85
C ILE A 123 16.66 0.70 -0.12
N ASP A 124 17.90 0.77 -0.59
CA ASP A 124 18.95 1.53 0.09
C ASP A 124 18.73 3.04 -0.02
N GLU A 125 18.01 3.48 -1.04
CA GLU A 125 17.60 4.87 -1.25
C GLU A 125 16.27 5.18 -0.51
N ILE A 126 15.34 4.23 -0.49
CA ILE A 126 14.04 4.33 0.20
C ILE A 126 14.21 4.26 1.72
N LEU A 127 15.06 3.35 2.17
CA LEU A 127 15.36 3.07 3.56
C LEU A 127 16.89 3.16 3.79
N PRO A 128 17.45 4.39 3.77
CA PRO A 128 18.84 4.61 4.17
C PRO A 128 19.07 4.12 5.59
N GLU A 129 20.33 3.88 5.95
CA GLU A 129 20.70 3.27 7.23
C GLU A 129 20.06 3.98 8.44
N ALA A 130 20.13 5.31 8.51
CA ALA A 130 19.51 6.07 9.60
C ALA A 130 17.97 5.91 9.70
N SER A 131 17.29 5.63 8.58
CA SER A 131 15.85 5.34 8.59
C SER A 131 15.55 3.88 8.93
N ALA A 132 16.41 2.95 8.49
CA ALA A 132 16.35 1.55 8.89
C ALA A 132 16.49 1.41 10.41
N ASP A 133 17.40 2.17 11.02
CA ASP A 133 17.64 2.20 12.46
C ASP A 133 16.40 2.65 13.23
N LYS A 134 15.80 3.75 12.80
CA LYS A 134 14.54 4.26 13.39
C LYS A 134 13.40 3.26 13.26
N LEU A 135 13.31 2.56 12.13
CA LEU A 135 12.29 1.52 11.95
C LEU A 135 12.55 0.36 12.93
N ALA A 136 13.79 -0.12 13.02
CA ALA A 136 14.16 -1.17 13.97
C ALA A 136 13.88 -0.77 15.44
N GLU A 137 14.20 0.47 15.83
CA GLU A 137 13.89 1.01 17.15
C GLU A 137 12.39 1.04 17.46
N ASN A 138 11.55 1.39 16.47
CA ASN A 138 10.09 1.41 16.63
C ASN A 138 9.48 0.00 16.68
N LEU A 139 10.15 -1.00 16.11
CA LEU A 139 9.71 -2.40 16.11
C LEU A 139 10.26 -3.19 17.29
N ALA A 140 11.32 -2.74 17.95
CA ALA A 140 11.89 -3.45 19.10
C ALA A 140 10.87 -3.68 20.24
N PRO A 141 10.02 -2.70 20.63
CA PRO A 141 8.97 -2.93 21.63
C PRO A 141 7.91 -3.93 21.17
N LEU A 142 7.73 -4.06 19.85
CA LEU A 142 6.83 -5.05 19.29
C LEU A 142 7.43 -6.46 19.51
N ALA A 143 8.71 -6.69 19.22
CA ALA A 143 9.35 -7.99 19.43
C ALA A 143 9.30 -8.53 20.89
N GLU A 144 9.04 -7.66 21.88
CA GLU A 144 8.85 -8.05 23.29
C GLU A 144 7.42 -8.54 23.62
N LEU A 145 6.45 -8.31 22.73
CA LEU A 145 5.10 -8.84 22.86
C LEU A 145 5.10 -10.32 22.48
N GLU A 146 4.72 -11.20 23.40
CA GLU A 146 4.52 -12.62 23.09
C GLU A 146 3.58 -12.77 21.89
N ALA A 147 4.12 -13.31 20.79
CA ALA A 147 3.45 -13.56 19.51
C ALA A 147 2.70 -12.33 18.95
N LEU A 148 3.44 -11.38 18.36
CA LEU A 148 2.81 -10.48 17.39
C LEU A 148 2.28 -11.27 16.21
N PRO A 149 0.98 -11.10 15.88
CA PRO A 149 0.49 -11.55 14.59
C PRO A 149 1.32 -10.90 13.47
N GLN A 150 1.79 -11.69 12.50
CA GLN A 150 2.53 -11.18 11.33
C GLN A 150 1.84 -9.96 10.70
N LEU A 151 0.51 -9.97 10.66
CA LEU A 151 -0.28 -8.86 10.13
C LEU A 151 0.02 -7.52 10.81
N ASP A 152 0.14 -7.47 12.13
CA ASP A 152 0.37 -6.21 12.85
C ASP A 152 1.77 -5.66 12.57
N ALA A 153 2.77 -6.53 12.52
CA ALA A 153 4.13 -6.15 12.17
C ALA A 153 4.24 -5.71 10.71
N ALA A 154 3.62 -6.45 9.77
CA ALA A 154 3.55 -6.06 8.37
C ALA A 154 2.84 -4.72 8.19
N ARG A 155 1.72 -4.49 8.90
CA ARG A 155 1.01 -3.20 8.90
C ARG A 155 1.91 -2.06 9.36
N ALA A 156 2.64 -2.24 10.46
CA ALA A 156 3.55 -1.23 11.00
C ALA A 156 4.69 -0.91 10.01
N ILE A 157 5.32 -1.94 9.44
CA ILE A 157 6.41 -1.79 8.47
C ILE A 157 5.90 -1.15 7.19
N SER A 158 4.76 -1.59 6.64
CA SER A 158 4.20 -1.03 5.41
C SER A 158 3.82 0.45 5.57
N LYS A 159 3.29 0.87 6.73
CA LYS A 159 3.03 2.30 7.01
C LYS A 159 4.31 3.12 7.08
N PHE A 160 5.40 2.56 7.62
CA PHE A 160 6.70 3.22 7.59
C PHE A 160 7.23 3.32 6.16
N LEU A 161 7.22 2.21 5.42
CA LEU A 161 7.65 2.16 4.03
C LEU A 161 6.88 3.13 3.14
N LEU A 162 5.57 3.29 3.34
CA LEU A 162 4.77 4.26 2.63
C LEU A 162 5.31 5.69 2.75
N ARG A 163 5.72 6.10 3.95
CA ARG A 163 6.34 7.43 4.20
C ARG A 163 7.72 7.53 3.58
N SER A 164 8.52 6.47 3.68
CA SER A 164 9.85 6.39 3.07
C SER A 164 9.79 6.46 1.55
N VAL A 165 8.92 5.67 0.92
CA VAL A 165 8.67 5.67 -0.52
C VAL A 165 8.15 7.03 -0.97
N THR A 166 7.21 7.64 -0.25
CA THR A 166 6.73 8.99 -0.58
C THR A 166 7.88 10.02 -0.56
N THR A 167 8.75 9.94 0.45
CA THR A 167 9.93 10.82 0.56
C THR A 167 10.90 10.58 -0.61
N PHE A 168 11.18 9.31 -0.91
CA PHE A 168 12.03 8.91 -2.01
C PHE A 168 11.49 9.37 -3.37
N MET A 169 10.19 9.23 -3.61
CA MET A 169 9.50 9.71 -4.81
C MET A 169 9.68 11.22 -4.97
N LYS A 170 9.40 11.99 -3.91
CA LYS A 170 9.57 13.44 -3.90
C LYS A 170 11.01 13.86 -4.21
N ASN A 171 12.00 13.18 -3.63
CA ASN A 171 13.41 13.45 -3.90
C ASN A 171 13.80 13.16 -5.35
N ASN A 172 13.08 12.25 -6.01
CA ASN A 172 13.22 11.93 -7.43
C ASN A 172 12.35 12.78 -8.36
N LYS A 173 11.76 13.87 -7.83
CA LYS A 173 10.86 14.80 -8.54
C LYS A 173 9.49 14.22 -8.91
N ASN A 174 9.16 13.04 -8.42
CA ASN A 174 7.80 12.52 -8.54
C ASN A 174 6.91 13.19 -7.49
N ASP A 175 5.72 13.62 -7.89
CA ASP A 175 4.80 14.30 -6.98
C ASP A 175 3.74 13.34 -6.43
N GLN A 176 3.48 13.43 -5.12
CA GLN A 176 2.34 12.72 -4.53
C GLN A 176 1.02 13.34 -5.00
N ILE A 177 0.15 12.50 -5.56
CA ILE A 177 -1.21 12.86 -5.99
C ILE A 177 -2.23 12.31 -5.01
N GLY A 178 -2.02 11.12 -4.45
CA GLY A 178 -3.03 10.46 -3.64
C GLY A 178 -2.45 9.54 -2.58
N LEU A 179 -3.21 9.35 -1.51
CA LEU A 179 -2.87 8.48 -0.39
C LEU A 179 -4.12 7.87 0.23
N ILE A 180 -4.16 6.54 0.31
CA ILE A 180 -5.20 5.79 1.02
C ILE A 180 -4.52 5.01 2.13
N GLU A 181 -5.04 5.15 3.35
CA GLU A 181 -4.77 4.25 4.46
C GLU A 181 -6.12 3.83 5.06
N GLN A 182 -6.53 2.59 4.83
CA GLN A 182 -7.80 2.05 5.33
C GLN A 182 -7.57 0.72 6.02
N SER A 183 -8.27 0.53 7.13
CA SER A 183 -8.36 -0.74 7.84
C SER A 183 -9.83 -1.11 7.94
N PHE A 184 -10.16 -2.33 7.58
CA PHE A 184 -11.51 -2.87 7.67
C PHE A 184 -11.50 -4.04 8.65
N VAL A 185 -12.44 -4.04 9.58
CA VAL A 185 -12.66 -5.16 10.51
C VAL A 185 -14.00 -5.81 10.18
N ARG A 186 -14.00 -7.09 9.82
CA ARG A 186 -15.18 -7.81 9.31
C ARG A 186 -16.40 -7.57 10.18
N LYS A 187 -16.26 -7.78 11.49
CA LYS A 187 -17.33 -7.61 12.49
C LYS A 187 -18.05 -6.27 12.41
N PHE A 188 -17.34 -5.19 12.06
CA PHE A 188 -17.88 -3.82 12.09
C PHE A 188 -18.13 -3.24 10.71
N ASP A 189 -17.28 -3.58 9.74
CA ASP A 189 -17.21 -2.90 8.47
C ASP A 189 -17.85 -3.67 7.31
N TYR A 190 -17.81 -5.01 7.36
CA TYR A 190 -18.26 -5.89 6.28
C TYR A 190 -18.66 -7.29 6.81
N PRO A 191 -19.64 -7.40 7.74
CA PRO A 191 -19.93 -8.65 8.44
C PRO A 191 -20.26 -9.82 7.49
N ASP A 192 -20.96 -9.49 6.40
CA ASP A 192 -21.35 -10.45 5.35
C ASP A 192 -20.32 -10.57 4.21
N GLY A 193 -19.09 -10.09 4.45
CA GLY A 193 -18.04 -10.07 3.44
C GLY A 193 -18.22 -8.98 2.37
N ARG A 194 -19.14 -8.03 2.57
CA ARG A 194 -19.49 -7.01 1.57
C ARG A 194 -19.40 -5.61 2.13
N ARG A 195 -18.79 -4.70 1.36
CA ARG A 195 -18.74 -3.25 1.61
C ARG A 195 -18.48 -2.51 0.31
N GLU A 196 -19.07 -1.33 0.19
CA GLU A 196 -18.80 -0.41 -0.91
C GLU A 196 -18.49 0.97 -0.33
N GLY A 197 -17.51 1.64 -0.92
CA GLY A 197 -17.28 3.06 -0.70
C GLY A 197 -17.38 3.77 -2.03
N ASP A 198 -18.18 4.83 -2.11
CA ASP A 198 -18.36 5.62 -3.32
C ASP A 198 -17.90 7.06 -3.11
N GLU A 199 -17.11 7.55 -4.06
CA GLU A 199 -16.53 8.89 -4.07
C GLU A 199 -15.88 9.29 -2.73
N ILE A 200 -15.11 8.36 -2.15
CA ILE A 200 -14.36 8.60 -0.92
C ILE A 200 -13.17 9.49 -1.25
N GLN A 201 -12.99 10.58 -0.50
CA GLN A 201 -11.82 11.44 -0.63
C GLN A 201 -10.60 10.77 0.02
N ASP A 202 -9.46 10.86 -0.65
CA ASP A 202 -8.18 10.35 -0.14
C ASP A 202 -7.58 11.29 0.93
N LEU A 203 -6.47 10.86 1.55
CA LEU A 203 -5.82 11.62 2.63
C LEU A 203 -5.10 12.88 2.15
N THR A 204 -4.78 13.00 0.85
CA THR A 204 -4.18 14.22 0.29
C THR A 204 -5.21 15.27 -0.11
N GLY A 205 -6.48 14.85 -0.27
CA GLY A 205 -7.57 15.70 -0.75
C GLY A 205 -7.59 15.93 -2.27
N ASN A 206 -6.65 15.36 -3.01
CA ASN A 206 -6.50 15.56 -4.46
C ASN A 206 -7.14 14.43 -5.28
N MET A 207 -7.60 13.36 -4.63
CA MET A 207 -8.14 12.17 -5.27
C MET A 207 -9.45 11.72 -4.60
N TRP A 208 -10.39 11.26 -5.42
CA TRP A 208 -11.58 10.54 -4.98
C TRP A 208 -11.56 9.15 -5.56
N TYR A 209 -12.00 8.16 -4.82
CA TYR A 209 -12.03 6.77 -5.27
C TYR A 209 -13.30 6.05 -4.86
N THR A 210 -13.69 5.08 -5.67
CA THR A 210 -14.78 4.15 -5.41
C THR A 210 -14.20 2.74 -5.38
N TYR A 211 -14.57 1.96 -4.37
CA TYR A 211 -14.12 0.58 -4.22
C TYR A 211 -15.29 -0.33 -3.84
N LYS A 212 -15.12 -1.61 -4.15
CA LYS A 212 -16.02 -2.69 -3.73
C LYS A 212 -15.22 -3.80 -3.08
N LEU A 213 -15.61 -4.15 -1.88
CA LEU A 213 -15.22 -5.38 -1.19
C LEU A 213 -16.43 -6.31 -1.24
N PHE A 214 -16.25 -7.53 -1.73
CA PHE A 214 -17.35 -8.49 -1.76
C PHE A 214 -16.87 -9.92 -1.59
N ALA A 215 -17.69 -10.70 -0.90
CA ALA A 215 -17.56 -12.12 -0.83
C ALA A 215 -18.17 -12.75 -2.09
N ASP A 216 -17.36 -13.53 -2.80
CA ASP A 216 -17.83 -14.39 -3.88
C ASP A 216 -18.24 -15.72 -3.25
N ALA A 217 -19.51 -16.08 -3.42
CA ALA A 217 -19.98 -17.41 -3.08
C ALA A 217 -19.89 -18.23 -4.36
N ASP A 218 -18.88 -19.10 -4.45
CA ASP A 218 -18.94 -20.22 -5.40
C ASP A 218 -20.20 -21.06 -5.16
#